data_AF-K1RMB1-F1
#
_entry.id   AF-K1RMB1-F1
#
_cell.length_a   1.000
_cell.length_b   1.000
_cell.length_c   1.000
_cell.angle_alpha   90.00
_cell.angle_beta   90.00
_cell.angle_gamma   90.00
#
_symmetry.space_group_name_H-M   'P 1'
#
loop_
_entity.id
_entity.type
_entity.pdbx_description
1 polymer ?
#
loop_
_entity_poly.entity_id
_entity_poly.type
_entity_poly.pdbx_seq_one_letter_code
_entity_poly.pdbx_strand_id
1 'polypeptide(L)' 'MNRSIEAIPTWALCYIINGDASGLTDEEIRMVDEAMRKNNIEIVSPRYNEDMCTEPYFSRYPFFGLPTEVEDCDIIYHE' A
#
# COMPACT_ATOMS: atom_id res chain seq x y z
N MET A 1 2.66 -16.67 -10.32
CA MET A 1 2.45 -15.28 -9.83
C MET A 1 0.98 -15.04 -9.51
N ASN A 2 0.67 -14.96 -8.22
CA ASN A 2 -0.65 -14.56 -7.72
C ASN A 2 -0.74 -13.02 -7.74
N ARG A 3 -1.92 -12.48 -8.08
CA ARG A 3 -2.15 -11.02 -8.15
C ARG A 3 -3.53 -10.65 -7.60
N SER A 4 -3.63 -9.50 -6.93
CA SER A 4 -4.89 -8.90 -6.51
C SER A 4 -4.85 -7.38 -6.60
N ILE A 5 -6.01 -6.74 -6.40
CA ILE A 5 -6.11 -5.30 -6.22
C ILE A 5 -6.44 -5.06 -4.76
N GLU A 6 -5.63 -4.27 -4.07
CA GLU A 6 -5.80 -3.99 -2.65
C GLU A 6 -5.82 -2.48 -2.39
N ALA A 7 -6.61 -2.08 -1.39
CA ALA A 7 -6.74 -0.71 -0.93
C ALA A 7 -5.58 -0.35 0.02
N ILE A 8 -4.51 0.26 -0.51
CA ILE A 8 -3.29 0.54 0.25
C ILE A 8 -3.36 1.93 0.90
N PRO A 9 -3.09 2.07 2.21
CA PRO A 9 -3.00 3.37 2.87
C PRO A 9 -2.08 4.36 2.15
N THR A 10 -2.58 5.57 1.86
CA THR A 10 -1.79 6.59 1.13
C THR A 10 -0.55 7.03 1.89
N TRP A 11 -0.63 7.10 3.22
CA TRP A 11 0.50 7.44 4.07
C TRP A 11 1.66 6.43 3.98
N ALA A 12 1.40 5.18 3.58
CA ALA A 12 2.43 4.14 3.49
C ALA A 12 3.10 4.05 2.11
N LEU A 13 2.50 4.61 1.06
CA LEU A 13 2.93 4.38 -0.33
C LEU A 13 4.35 4.89 -0.61
N CYS A 14 4.73 6.05 -0.08
CA CYS A 14 6.10 6.58 -0.26
C CYS A 14 7.16 5.63 0.32
N TYR A 15 6.87 5.01 1.47
CA TYR A 15 7.79 4.05 2.09
C TYR A 15 7.83 2.74 1.30
N ILE A 16 6.67 2.21 0.90
CA ILE A 16 6.59 0.96 0.13
C ILE A 16 7.30 1.06 -1.22
N ILE A 17 7.10 2.17 -1.94
CA ILE A 17 7.57 2.32 -3.33
C ILE A 17 9.00 2.86 -3.38
N ASN A 18 9.32 3.85 -2.54
CA ASN A 18 10.60 4.58 -2.62
C ASN A 18 11.54 4.28 -1.45
N GLY A 19 11.11 3.51 -0.45
CA GLY A 19 11.87 3.31 0.79
C GLY A 19 11.97 4.57 1.65
N ASP A 20 11.16 5.60 1.37
CA ASP A 20 11.18 6.86 2.12
C ASP A 20 10.30 6.77 3.36
N ALA A 21 10.94 6.64 4.52
CA ALA A 21 10.29 6.57 5.83
C ALA A 21 10.00 7.97 6.44
N SER A 22 10.30 9.06 5.74
CA SER A 22 10.09 10.42 6.24
C SER A 22 8.63 10.66 6.59
N GLY A 23 8.37 11.12 7.83
CA GLY A 23 7.01 11.38 8.30
C GLY A 23 6.29 10.14 8.86
N LEU A 24 6.91 8.96 8.82
CA LEU A 24 6.41 7.76 9.49
C LEU A 24 7.03 7.58 10.87
N THR A 25 6.23 7.04 11.78
CA THR A 25 6.69 6.55 13.08
C THR A 25 7.28 5.14 12.96
N ASP A 26 8.09 4.75 13.94
CA ASP A 26 8.62 3.38 14.02
C ASP A 26 7.52 2.30 14.06
N GLU A 27 6.34 2.64 14.60
CA GLU A 27 5.20 1.74 14.67
C GLU A 27 4.54 1.55 13.30
N GLU A 28 4.38 2.64 12.54
CA GLU A 28 3.87 2.60 11.15
C GLU A 28 4.82 1.83 10.23
N ILE A 29 6.13 2.07 10.34
CA ILE A 29 7.14 1.33 9.57
C ILE A 29 7.03 -0.17 9.85
N ARG A 30 6.98 -0.57 11.13
CA ARG A 30 6.82 -1.98 11.51
C ARG A 30 5.54 -2.60 11.00
N MET A 31 4.44 -1.84 11.03
CA MET A 31 3.14 -2.29 10.51
C MET A 31 3.21 -2.58 9.00
N VAL A 32 3.83 -1.68 8.24
CA VAL A 32 4.05 -1.87 6.79
C VAL A 32 4.93 -3.09 6.55
N ASP A 33 6.09 -3.18 7.19
CA ASP A 33 7.03 -4.29 7.02
C ASP A 33 6.37 -5.65 7.36
N GLU A 34 5.58 -5.70 8.43
CA GLU A 34 4.85 -6.91 8.83
C GLU A 34 3.78 -7.29 7.81
N ALA A 35 3.01 -6.32 7.27
CA ALA A 35 2.00 -6.57 6.25
C ALA A 35 2.63 -7.09 4.95
N MET A 36 3.73 -6.48 4.49
CA MET A 36 4.44 -6.90 3.28
C MET A 36 4.99 -8.32 3.44
N ARG A 37 5.64 -8.61 4.57
CA ARG A 37 6.23 -9.92 4.86
C ARG A 37 5.18 -11.02 5.06
N LYS A 38 4.09 -10.76 5.80
CA LYS A 38 3.05 -11.77 6.07
C LYS A 38 2.33 -12.23 4.81
N ASN A 39 2.12 -11.30 3.87
CA ASN A 39 1.42 -11.57 2.63
C ASN A 39 2.38 -12.00 1.50
N ASN A 40 3.69 -12.03 1.73
CA ASN A 40 4.71 -12.34 0.73
C ASN A 40 4.62 -11.40 -0.49
N ILE A 41 4.43 -10.10 -0.26
CA ILE A 41 4.28 -9.11 -1.33
C ILE A 41 5.64 -8.82 -1.96
N GLU A 42 5.70 -8.90 -3.29
CA GLU A 42 6.88 -8.58 -4.09
C GLU A 42 6.79 -7.17 -4.69
N ILE A 43 5.63 -6.82 -5.25
CA ILE A 43 5.42 -5.56 -5.97
C ILE A 43 4.10 -4.93 -5.56
N VAL A 44 4.12 -3.60 -5.37
CA VAL A 44 2.95 -2.74 -5.18
C VAL A 44 2.99 -1.64 -6.23
N SER A 45 1.96 -1.55 -7.06
CA SER A 45 1.85 -0.52 -8.10
C SER A 45 0.52 0.23 -7.99
N PRO A 46 0.54 1.55 -7.70
CA PRO A 46 -0.67 2.38 -7.74
C PRO A 46 -1.34 2.33 -9.12
N ARG A 47 -2.67 2.30 -9.13
CA ARG A 47 -3.45 2.39 -10.38
C ARG A 47 -3.70 3.84 -10.74
N TYR A 48 -3.39 4.18 -11.98
CA TYR A 48 -3.68 5.50 -12.54
C TYR A 48 -4.93 5.45 -13.42
N ASN A 49 -5.72 6.50 -13.37
CA ASN A 49 -6.84 6.72 -14.29
C ASN A 49 -6.35 7.17 -15.68
N GLU A 50 -7.29 7.48 -16.59
CA GLU A 50 -6.97 7.93 -17.96
C GLU A 50 -6.13 9.22 -17.99
N ASP A 51 -6.23 10.06 -16.94
CA ASP A 51 -5.51 11.32 -16.78
C ASP A 51 -4.14 11.15 -16.06
N MET A 52 -3.66 9.91 -15.91
CA MET A 52 -2.43 9.58 -15.18
C MET A 52 -2.42 10.06 -13.71
N CYS A 53 -3.60 10.18 -13.10
CA CYS A 53 -3.77 10.56 -11.71
C CYS A 53 -4.21 9.36 -10.88
N THR A 54 -3.85 9.35 -9.60
CA THR A 54 -4.46 8.44 -8.62
C THR A 54 -5.77 9.06 -8.11
N GLU A 55 -6.72 8.21 -7.71
CA GLU A 55 -8.00 8.64 -7.16
C GLU A 55 -8.14 8.15 -5.71
N PRO A 56 -7.48 8.80 -4.75
CA PRO A 56 -7.53 8.38 -3.36
C PRO A 56 -8.95 8.51 -2.79
N TYR A 57 -9.31 7.59 -1.92
CA TYR A 57 -10.62 7.56 -1.25
C TYR A 57 -10.51 7.06 0.18
N PHE A 58 -11.49 7.36 1.03
CA PHE A 58 -11.51 6.85 2.40
C PHE A 58 -12.05 5.41 2.45
N SER A 59 -11.29 4.50 3.05
CA SER A 59 -11.72 3.13 3.32
C SER A 59 -11.86 2.86 4.83
N ARG A 60 -12.95 2.18 5.18
CA ARG A 60 -13.13 1.61 6.53
C ARG A 60 -12.32 0.33 6.74
N TYR A 61 -11.84 -0.27 5.66
CA TYR A 61 -11.15 -1.56 5.65
C TYR A 61 -9.95 -1.46 4.69
N PRO A 62 -8.91 -0.70 5.03
CA PRO A 62 -7.67 -0.72 4.25
C PRO A 62 -7.01 -2.10 4.35
N PHE A 63 -6.07 -2.37 3.44
CA PHE A 63 -5.32 -3.63 3.40
C PHE A 63 -4.58 -3.92 4.73
N PHE A 64 -4.10 -2.88 5.41
CA PHE A 64 -3.59 -2.96 6.78
C PHE A 64 -3.86 -1.64 7.52
N GLY A 65 -3.74 -1.68 8.85
CA GLY A 65 -3.88 -0.50 9.71
C GLY A 65 -5.34 -0.12 9.99
N LEU A 66 -5.51 1.14 10.39
CA LEU A 66 -6.80 1.72 10.77
C LEU A 66 -7.49 2.41 9.58
N PRO A 67 -8.82 2.60 9.62
CA PRO A 67 -9.55 3.35 8.59
C PRO A 67 -8.87 4.65 8.19
N THR A 68 -8.58 4.81 6.89
CA THR A 68 -7.80 5.92 6.36
C THR A 68 -8.11 6.17 4.88
N GLU A 69 -7.55 7.22 4.32
CA GLU A 69 -7.40 7.39 2.88
C GLU A 69 -6.49 6.30 2.29
N VAL A 70 -6.91 5.75 1.14
CA VAL A 70 -6.27 4.65 0.42
C VAL A 70 -6.24 4.92 -1.08
N GLU A 71 -5.35 4.23 -1.79
CA GLU A 71 -5.36 4.10 -3.24
C GLU A 71 -5.39 2.63 -3.63
N ASP A 72 -6.11 2.32 -4.72
CA ASP A 72 -6.12 0.96 -5.28
C ASP A 72 -4.78 0.66 -5.95
N CYS A 73 -4.12 -0.40 -5.48
CA CYS A 73 -2.85 -0.85 -6.03
C CYS A 73 -2.97 -2.28 -6.57
N ASP A 74 -2.32 -2.53 -7.71
CA ASP A 74 -2.06 -3.89 -8.17
C ASP A 74 -0.93 -4.49 -7.32
N ILE A 75 -1.21 -5.63 -6.69
CA ILE A 75 -0.28 -6.36 -5.81
C ILE A 75 0.16 -7.64 -6.50
N ILE A 76 1.47 -7.88 -6.53
CA ILE A 76 2.06 -9.15 -6.98
C ILE A 76 2.69 -9.83 -5.78
N TYR A 77 2.30 -11.09 -5.56
CA TYR A 77 2.80 -11.91 -4.47
C TYR A 77 3.91 -12.84 -4.95
N HIS A 78 4.97 -12.94 -4.14
CA HIS A 78 6.01 -13.94 -4.27
C HIS A 78 5.44 -15.32 -3.93
N GLU A 79 5.88 -16.35 -4.65
CA GLU A 79 5.46 -17.75 -4.43
C GLU A 79 6.13 -18.39 -3.19
#